data_AF-A0ABD2K4K6-F1
#
_entry.id   AF-A0ABD2K4K6-F1
#
_cell.length_a   1.000
_cell.length_b   1.000
_cell.length_c   1.000
_cell.angle_alpha   90.00
_cell.angle_beta   90.00
_cell.angle_gamma   90.00
#
_symmetry.space_group_name_H-M   'P 1'
#
loop_
_entity.id
_entity.type
_entity.pdbx_description
1 polymer ?
#
loop_
_entity_poly.entity_id
_entity_poly.type
_entity_poly.pdbx_seq_one_letter_code
_entity_poly.pdbx_strand_id
1 'polypeptide(L)'
;MPFQVFLVYTGLVLFVYLATDSFQNNAPFVFTIPVVVLGWFTLWTRMPRRTRILTAVSFFTLALALYSWSMFPKKLELSALLICFSQFAYLLSFYKSLRKWWIALAISTCLVMGLFLYGIFADLFRSIPALVLACATIISLSSTSFIVAGSVWKNGSTMAYEERSALVRFFGTFFLLVCNSALLVNHFARHTGTIVWYLNFTYYMSQFLLYFANERAF
;
A
#
# COMPACT_ATOMS: atom_id res chain seq x y z
N MET A 1 12.20 17.60 -11.59
CA MET A 1 12.16 16.73 -10.40
C MET A 1 11.47 15.38 -10.63
N PRO A 2 10.25 15.27 -11.20
CA PRO A 2 9.57 13.97 -11.30
C PRO A 2 10.33 12.91 -12.11
N PHE A 3 11.00 13.31 -13.20
CA PHE A 3 11.81 12.39 -14.02
C PHE A 3 13.05 11.85 -13.28
N GLN A 4 13.66 12.67 -12.42
CA GLN A 4 14.83 12.25 -11.63
C GLN A 4 14.43 11.24 -10.55
N VAL A 5 13.29 11.47 -9.87
CA VAL A 5 12.76 10.53 -8.87
C VAL A 5 12.37 9.21 -9.53
N PHE A 6 11.78 9.25 -10.73
CA PHE A 6 11.52 8.05 -11.53
C PHE A 6 12.80 7.26 -11.83
N LEU A 7 13.83 7.90 -12.37
CA LEU A 7 15.10 7.24 -12.67
C LEU A 7 15.74 6.60 -11.44
N VAL A 8 15.81 7.33 -10.33
CA VAL A 8 16.40 6.82 -9.07
C VAL A 8 15.57 5.64 -8.54
N TYR A 9 14.25 5.77 -8.51
CA TYR A 9 13.38 4.72 -8.00
C TYR A 9 13.44 3.46 -8.86
N THR A 10 13.31 3.58 -10.18
CA THR A 10 13.39 2.44 -11.10
C THR A 10 14.77 1.80 -11.06
N GLY A 11 15.85 2.59 -10.97
CA GLY A 11 17.20 2.08 -10.79
C GLY A 11 17.36 1.25 -9.50
N LEU A 12 16.80 1.74 -8.39
CA LEU A 12 16.82 1.01 -7.11
C LEU A 12 15.98 -0.28 -7.19
N VAL A 13 14.77 -0.23 -7.75
CA VAL A 13 13.92 -1.42 -7.89
C VAL A 13 14.59 -2.48 -8.79
N LEU A 14 15.24 -2.05 -9.88
CA LEU A 14 16.01 -2.94 -10.75
C LEU A 14 17.21 -3.54 -10.03
N PHE A 15 17.91 -2.76 -9.21
CA PHE A 15 18.97 -3.28 -8.35
C PHE A 15 18.42 -4.33 -7.37
N VAL A 16 17.28 -4.08 -6.71
CA VAL A 16 16.65 -5.08 -5.84
C VAL A 16 16.28 -6.33 -6.64
N TYR A 17 15.69 -6.18 -7.83
CA TYR A 17 15.30 -7.29 -8.69
C TYR A 17 16.49 -8.20 -9.02
N LEU A 18 17.63 -7.61 -9.41
CA LEU A 18 18.86 -8.35 -9.68
C LEU A 18 19.46 -8.97 -8.41
N ALA A 19 19.46 -8.25 -7.29
CA ALA A 19 20.04 -8.71 -6.03
C ALA A 19 19.24 -9.82 -5.33
N THR A 20 17.96 -10.01 -5.70
CA THR A 20 17.04 -10.97 -5.08
C THR A 20 16.70 -12.14 -5.98
N ASP A 21 17.51 -12.41 -7.01
CA ASP A 21 17.23 -13.41 -8.06
C ASP A 21 15.80 -13.27 -8.59
N SER A 22 15.52 -12.11 -9.18
CA SER A 22 14.20 -11.81 -9.75
C SER A 22 13.06 -11.80 -8.71
N PHE A 23 13.29 -11.21 -7.54
CA PHE A 23 12.33 -11.16 -6.42
C PHE A 23 11.98 -12.51 -5.77
N GLN A 24 12.75 -13.58 -6.05
CA GLN A 24 12.49 -14.89 -5.45
C GLN A 24 13.08 -15.02 -4.05
N ASN A 25 14.20 -14.35 -3.79
CA ASN A 25 14.90 -14.39 -2.51
C ASN A 25 14.55 -13.17 -1.64
N ASN A 26 14.06 -13.42 -0.42
CA ASN A 26 13.75 -12.35 0.51
C ASN A 26 15.03 -11.82 1.17
N ALA A 27 15.44 -10.62 0.77
CA ALA A 27 16.45 -9.82 1.46
C ALA A 27 15.74 -8.62 2.14
N PRO A 28 15.39 -8.72 3.44
CA PRO A 28 14.50 -7.78 4.14
C PRO A 28 14.96 -6.32 4.05
N PHE A 29 16.27 -6.11 4.16
CA PHE A 29 16.87 -4.78 4.13
C PHE A 29 16.82 -4.19 2.72
N VAL A 30 17.26 -4.97 1.71
CA VAL A 30 17.35 -4.52 0.31
C VAL A 30 15.96 -4.17 -0.24
N PHE A 31 14.94 -4.93 0.17
CA PHE A 31 13.55 -4.74 -0.26
C PHE A 31 12.92 -3.39 0.15
N THR A 32 13.31 -2.84 1.30
CA THR A 32 12.64 -1.63 1.84
C THR A 32 13.27 -0.31 1.40
N ILE A 33 14.51 -0.35 0.90
CA ILE A 33 15.28 0.83 0.46
C ILE A 33 14.52 1.72 -0.54
N PRO A 34 13.90 1.19 -1.62
CA PRO A 34 13.23 2.04 -2.60
C PRO A 34 12.11 2.89 -1.98
N VAL A 35 11.42 2.36 -0.97
CA VAL A 35 10.29 3.05 -0.32
C VAL A 35 10.75 4.03 0.75
N VAL A 36 11.85 3.74 1.45
CA VAL A 36 12.54 4.72 2.31
C VAL A 36 13.00 5.93 1.48
N VAL A 37 13.56 5.69 0.29
CA VAL A 37 13.99 6.75 -0.63
C VAL A 37 12.80 7.56 -1.14
N LEU A 38 11.67 6.93 -1.46
CA LEU A 38 10.44 7.67 -1.76
C LEU A 38 9.97 8.52 -0.57
N GLY A 39 10.00 7.97 0.65
CA GLY A 39 9.68 8.70 1.88
C GLY A 39 10.62 9.89 2.14
N TRP A 40 11.88 9.78 1.74
CA TRP A 40 12.80 10.91 1.78
C TRP A 40 12.43 11.96 0.73
N PHE A 41 12.20 11.56 -0.52
CA PHE A 41 11.81 12.49 -1.58
C PHE A 41 10.49 13.20 -1.30
N THR A 42 9.49 12.55 -0.67
CA THR A 42 8.23 13.21 -0.31
C THR A 42 8.46 14.43 0.57
N LEU A 43 9.40 14.38 1.53
CA LEU A 43 9.70 15.51 2.42
C LEU A 43 10.19 16.76 1.67
N TRP A 44 10.78 16.58 0.50
CA TRP A 44 11.31 17.67 -0.35
C TRP A 44 10.34 18.12 -1.45
N THR A 45 9.14 17.54 -1.54
CA THR A 45 8.13 17.94 -2.53
C THR A 45 7.42 19.25 -2.16
N ARG A 46 6.77 19.85 -3.17
CA ARG A 46 5.92 21.04 -3.04
C ARG A 46 4.49 20.76 -2.52
N MET A 47 4.21 19.53 -2.09
CA MET A 47 2.92 19.15 -1.52
C MET A 47 2.54 20.03 -0.32
N PRO A 48 1.24 20.26 -0.06
CA PRO A 48 0.78 20.88 1.17
C PRO A 48 1.34 20.17 2.40
N ARG A 49 1.76 20.95 3.42
CA ARG A 49 2.50 20.45 4.60
C ARG A 49 1.86 19.21 5.24
N ARG A 50 0.52 19.18 5.35
CA ARG A 50 -0.22 18.05 5.92
C ARG A 50 -0.11 16.78 5.07
N THR A 51 -0.41 16.86 3.78
CA THR A 51 -0.32 15.72 2.84
C THR A 51 1.12 15.23 2.75
N ARG A 52 2.09 16.14 2.72
CA ARG A 52 3.51 15.82 2.68
C ARG A 52 3.98 14.98 3.88
N ILE A 53 3.63 15.41 5.09
CA ILE A 53 4.02 14.70 6.32
C ILE A 53 3.30 13.35 6.40
N LEU A 54 2.00 13.29 6.12
CA LEU A 54 1.23 12.06 6.18
C LEU A 54 1.72 10.99 5.19
N THR A 55 2.10 11.41 3.99
CA THR A 55 2.64 10.51 2.96
C THR A 55 4.03 10.02 3.28
N ALA A 56 4.92 10.90 3.77
CA ALA A 56 6.24 10.51 4.25
C ALA A 56 6.13 9.52 5.42
N VAL A 57 5.29 9.82 6.42
CA VAL A 57 5.04 8.94 7.56
C VAL A 57 4.52 7.59 7.09
N SER A 58 3.57 7.56 6.15
CA SER A 58 3.07 6.31 5.57
C SER A 58 4.21 5.48 4.95
N PHE A 59 5.07 6.07 4.12
CA PHE A 59 6.15 5.32 3.47
C PHE A 59 7.21 4.81 4.45
N PHE A 60 7.65 5.64 5.41
CA PHE A 60 8.62 5.20 6.42
C PHE A 60 8.06 4.10 7.33
N THR A 61 6.80 4.25 7.76
CA THR A 61 6.17 3.24 8.63
C THR A 61 5.89 1.94 7.89
N LEU A 62 5.53 2.00 6.60
CA LEU A 62 5.37 0.80 5.77
C LEU A 62 6.70 0.06 5.57
N ALA A 63 7.76 0.79 5.25
CA ALA A 63 9.10 0.23 5.11
C ALA A 63 9.55 -0.47 6.41
N LEU A 64 9.37 0.19 7.55
CA LEU A 64 9.66 -0.38 8.86
C LEU A 64 8.81 -1.64 9.14
N ALA A 65 7.52 -1.59 8.80
CA ALA A 65 6.60 -2.70 9.03
C ALA A 65 6.95 -3.94 8.21
N LEU A 66 7.34 -3.78 6.94
CA LEU A 66 7.72 -4.89 6.07
C LEU A 66 9.09 -5.45 6.44
N TYR A 67 10.01 -4.58 6.86
CA TYR A 67 11.27 -5.01 7.45
C TYR A 67 11.03 -5.86 8.71
N SER A 68 10.18 -5.39 9.63
CA SER A 68 9.87 -6.13 10.86
C SER A 68 9.09 -7.42 10.59
N TRP A 69 8.19 -7.42 9.60
CA TRP A 69 7.44 -8.60 9.16
C TRP A 69 8.38 -9.72 8.72
N SER A 70 9.45 -9.38 8.00
CA SER A 70 10.39 -10.36 7.48
C SER A 70 11.49 -10.75 8.49
N MET A 71 11.93 -9.85 9.37
CA MET A 71 13.00 -10.13 10.35
C MET A 71 12.50 -10.75 11.65
N PHE A 72 11.28 -10.42 12.08
CA PHE A 72 10.77 -10.80 13.40
C PHE A 72 9.43 -11.54 13.29
N PRO A 73 9.42 -12.80 12.82
CA PRO A 73 8.18 -13.58 12.62
C PRO A 73 7.40 -13.84 13.91
N LYS A 74 8.02 -13.67 15.09
CA LYS A 74 7.33 -13.76 16.39
C LYS A 74 6.55 -12.50 16.78
N LYS A 75 6.73 -11.37 16.06
CA LYS A 75 6.10 -10.07 16.33
C LYS A 75 5.25 -9.60 15.14
N LEU A 76 4.48 -10.53 14.55
CA LEU A 76 3.62 -10.25 13.40
C LEU A 76 2.52 -9.25 13.74
N GLU A 77 1.97 -9.29 14.95
CA GLU A 77 0.92 -8.35 15.39
C GLU A 77 1.42 -6.90 15.35
N LEU A 78 2.63 -6.63 15.86
CA LEU A 78 3.23 -5.31 15.82
C LEU A 78 3.48 -4.85 14.38
N SER A 79 3.95 -5.76 13.52
CA SER A 79 4.17 -5.46 12.11
C SER A 79 2.84 -5.15 11.39
N ALA A 80 1.78 -5.91 11.68
CA ALA A 80 0.44 -5.66 11.14
C ALA A 80 -0.11 -4.30 11.59
N LEU A 81 0.06 -3.93 12.87
CA LEU A 81 -0.34 -2.63 13.39
C LEU A 81 0.41 -1.47 12.70
N LEU A 82 1.70 -1.63 12.44
CA LEU A 82 2.47 -0.63 11.69
C LEU A 82 1.98 -0.48 10.24
N ILE A 83 1.59 -1.59 9.58
CA ILE A 83 0.96 -1.53 8.25
C ILE A 83 -0.38 -0.77 8.34
N CYS A 84 -1.23 -1.07 9.33
CA CYS A 84 -2.48 -0.35 9.54
C CYS A 84 -2.24 1.15 9.74
N PHE A 85 -1.28 1.52 10.58
CA PHE A 85 -0.93 2.91 10.84
C PHE A 85 -0.46 3.61 9.56
N SER A 86 0.38 2.96 8.75
CA SER A 86 0.82 3.48 7.46
C SER A 86 -0.35 3.75 6.51
N GLN A 87 -1.26 2.79 6.37
CA GLN A 87 -2.41 2.92 5.46
C GLN A 87 -3.40 3.98 5.94
N PHE A 88 -3.62 4.06 7.26
CA PHE A 88 -4.44 5.10 7.85
C PHE A 88 -3.83 6.50 7.60
N ALA A 89 -2.52 6.66 7.80
CA ALA A 89 -1.82 7.90 7.50
C ALA A 89 -1.95 8.28 6.01
N TYR A 90 -1.80 7.32 5.10
CA TYR A 90 -1.98 7.56 3.66
C TYR A 90 -3.42 7.96 3.32
N LEU A 91 -4.43 7.25 3.85
CA LEU A 91 -5.84 7.57 3.64
C LEU A 91 -6.16 9.01 4.08
N LEU A 92 -5.68 9.41 5.25
CA LEU A 92 -5.87 10.78 5.77
C LEU A 92 -5.23 11.86 4.90
N SER A 93 -4.27 11.52 4.03
CA SER A 93 -3.60 12.48 3.15
C SER A 93 -4.51 13.02 2.04
N PHE A 94 -5.52 12.24 1.62
CA PHE A 94 -6.42 12.58 0.51
C PHE A 94 -7.91 12.34 0.80
N TYR A 95 -8.29 11.81 1.97
CA TYR A 95 -9.71 11.58 2.31
C TYR A 95 -10.58 12.83 2.16
N LYS A 96 -10.04 14.01 2.46
CA LYS A 96 -10.75 15.30 2.31
C LYS A 96 -11.13 15.62 0.87
N SER A 97 -10.47 15.02 -0.11
CA SER A 97 -10.74 15.18 -1.53
C SER A 97 -12.04 14.48 -1.97
N LEU A 98 -12.61 13.61 -1.12
CA LEU A 98 -13.84 12.88 -1.39
C LEU A 98 -15.05 13.81 -1.39
N ARG A 99 -15.75 13.87 -2.53
CA ARG A 99 -17.02 14.59 -2.66
C ARG A 99 -18.22 13.67 -2.47
N LYS A 100 -18.25 12.56 -3.20
CA LYS A 100 -19.37 11.61 -3.22
C LYS A 100 -18.83 10.19 -3.36
N TRP A 101 -19.43 9.26 -2.62
CA TRP A 101 -19.10 7.85 -2.68
C TRP A 101 -19.55 7.20 -3.99
N TRP A 102 -18.70 6.37 -4.58
CA TRP A 102 -19.08 5.43 -5.63
C TRP A 102 -19.63 4.15 -4.99
N ILE A 103 -20.93 4.16 -4.69
CA ILE A 103 -21.63 3.09 -3.95
C ILE A 103 -21.43 1.72 -4.60
N ALA A 104 -21.56 1.61 -5.94
CA ALA A 104 -21.36 0.34 -6.63
C ALA A 104 -19.95 -0.23 -6.46
N LEU A 105 -18.91 0.62 -6.52
CA LEU A 105 -17.54 0.21 -6.24
C LEU A 105 -17.44 -0.28 -4.79
N ALA A 106 -17.93 0.51 -3.82
CA ALA A 106 -17.90 0.16 -2.40
C ALA A 106 -18.55 -1.20 -2.10
N ILE A 107 -19.76 -1.44 -2.60
CA ILE A 107 -20.47 -2.72 -2.41
C ILE A 107 -19.66 -3.86 -3.03
N SER A 108 -19.19 -3.71 -4.27
CA SER A 108 -18.42 -4.76 -4.96
C SER A 108 -17.13 -5.11 -4.20
N THR A 109 -16.39 -4.11 -3.73
CA THR A 109 -15.14 -4.30 -2.99
C THR A 109 -15.39 -4.91 -1.61
N CYS A 110 -16.42 -4.48 -0.89
CA CYS A 110 -16.76 -5.04 0.41
C CYS A 110 -17.17 -6.51 0.28
N LEU A 111 -17.93 -6.87 -0.76
CA LEU A 111 -18.34 -8.25 -1.00
C LEU A 111 -17.13 -9.13 -1.33
N VAL A 112 -16.31 -8.73 -2.31
CA VAL A 112 -15.13 -9.50 -2.74
C VAL A 112 -14.14 -9.66 -1.59
N MET A 113 -13.84 -8.58 -0.87
CA MET A 113 -12.87 -8.62 0.24
C MET A 113 -13.43 -9.31 1.48
N GLY A 114 -14.75 -9.26 1.70
CA GLY A 114 -15.43 -10.03 2.75
C GLY A 114 -15.32 -11.54 2.51
N LEU A 115 -15.60 -11.99 1.28
CA LEU A 115 -15.43 -13.39 0.89
C LEU A 115 -13.96 -13.83 0.99
N PHE A 116 -13.03 -12.98 0.57
CA PHE A 116 -11.59 -13.22 0.68
C PHE A 116 -11.16 -13.40 2.14
N LEU A 117 -11.56 -12.50 3.04
CA LEU A 117 -11.24 -12.59 4.47
C LEU A 117 -11.85 -13.84 5.10
N TYR A 118 -13.08 -14.18 4.75
CA TYR A 118 -13.71 -15.42 5.21
C TYR A 118 -12.90 -16.65 4.75
N GLY A 119 -12.53 -16.71 3.47
CA GLY A 119 -11.77 -17.84 2.92
C GLY A 119 -10.38 -18.04 3.54
N ILE A 120 -9.71 -16.97 3.97
CA ILE A 120 -8.38 -17.08 4.61
C ILE A 120 -8.48 -17.29 6.12
N PHE A 121 -9.44 -16.65 6.79
CA PHE A 121 -9.42 -16.53 8.26
C PHE A 121 -10.49 -17.31 9.01
N ALA A 122 -11.47 -17.93 8.33
CA ALA A 122 -12.57 -18.63 9.00
C ALA A 122 -12.08 -19.62 10.08
N ASP A 123 -11.08 -20.43 9.76
CA ASP A 123 -10.52 -21.41 10.69
C ASP A 123 -9.50 -20.81 11.65
N LEU A 124 -8.78 -19.76 11.23
CA LEU A 124 -7.72 -19.12 12.01
C LEU A 124 -8.24 -18.21 13.12
N PHE A 125 -9.47 -17.69 12.99
CA PHE A 125 -10.03 -16.72 13.93
C PHE A 125 -10.10 -17.27 15.37
N ARG A 126 -10.37 -18.57 15.54
CA ARG A 126 -10.41 -19.20 16.87
C ARG A 126 -9.03 -19.32 17.51
N SER A 127 -7.98 -19.48 16.70
CA SER A 127 -6.63 -19.75 17.19
C SER A 127 -5.84 -18.47 17.47
N ILE A 128 -5.93 -17.45 16.60
CA ILE A 128 -5.10 -16.24 16.69
C ILE A 128 -5.94 -14.97 16.41
N PRO A 129 -6.94 -14.66 17.24
CA PRO A 129 -7.94 -13.63 16.94
C PRO A 129 -7.35 -12.22 16.80
N ALA A 130 -6.36 -11.86 17.64
CA ALA A 130 -5.74 -10.53 17.61
C ALA A 130 -5.03 -10.25 16.28
N LEU A 131 -4.22 -11.21 15.81
CA LEU A 131 -3.54 -11.11 14.52
C LEU A 131 -4.51 -11.09 13.34
N VAL A 132 -5.56 -11.91 13.39
CA VAL A 132 -6.60 -11.94 12.34
C VAL A 132 -7.33 -10.60 12.26
N LEU A 133 -7.69 -10.00 13.39
CA LEU A 133 -8.30 -8.66 13.42
C LEU A 133 -7.34 -7.59 12.88
N ALA A 134 -6.06 -7.65 13.24
CA ALA A 134 -5.07 -6.74 12.67
C ALA A 134 -4.97 -6.90 11.14
N CYS A 135 -4.93 -8.14 10.62
CA CYS A 135 -4.88 -8.37 9.18
C CYS A 135 -6.18 -7.98 8.44
N ALA A 136 -7.34 -8.20 9.06
CA ALA A 136 -8.62 -7.76 8.53
C ALA A 136 -8.71 -6.23 8.45
N THR A 137 -8.15 -5.51 9.44
CA THR A 137 -8.09 -4.05 9.41
C THR A 137 -7.14 -3.53 8.32
N ILE A 138 -6.02 -4.22 8.03
CA ILE A 138 -5.17 -3.93 6.86
C ILE A 138 -6.00 -3.97 5.57
N ILE A 139 -6.72 -5.07 5.31
CA ILE A 139 -7.54 -5.20 4.10
C ILE A 139 -8.66 -4.15 4.07
N SER A 140 -9.28 -3.85 5.20
CA SER A 140 -10.34 -2.85 5.30
C SER A 140 -9.85 -1.42 5.00
N LEU A 141 -8.68 -1.04 5.53
CA LEU A 141 -8.06 0.27 5.27
C LEU A 141 -7.60 0.40 3.82
N SER A 142 -7.00 -0.66 3.26
CA SER A 142 -6.61 -0.70 1.85
C SER A 142 -7.82 -0.62 0.92
N SER A 143 -8.90 -1.34 1.26
CA SER A 143 -10.17 -1.32 0.51
C SER A 143 -10.82 0.06 0.58
N THR A 144 -10.84 0.68 1.76
CA THR A 144 -11.36 2.04 1.93
C THR A 144 -10.55 3.04 1.10
N SER A 145 -9.21 2.93 1.11
CA SER A 145 -8.35 3.76 0.27
C SER A 145 -8.64 3.61 -1.22
N PHE A 146 -8.86 2.38 -1.68
CA PHE A 146 -9.25 2.07 -3.05
C PHE A 146 -10.63 2.65 -3.42
N ILE A 147 -11.64 2.48 -2.56
CA ILE A 147 -12.99 3.02 -2.76
C ILE A 147 -12.95 4.54 -2.81
N VAL A 148 -12.24 5.18 -1.87
CA VAL A 148 -12.13 6.65 -1.81
C VAL A 148 -11.41 7.17 -3.04
N ALA A 149 -10.29 6.56 -3.45
CA ALA A 149 -9.57 6.96 -4.66
C ALA A 149 -10.42 6.82 -5.93
N GLY A 150 -11.13 5.69 -6.08
CA GLY A 150 -12.04 5.48 -7.21
C GLY A 150 -13.25 6.43 -7.20
N SER A 151 -13.74 6.77 -6.01
CA SER A 151 -14.83 7.74 -5.84
C SER A 151 -14.40 9.16 -6.23
N VAL A 152 -13.18 9.57 -5.86
CA VAL A 152 -12.60 10.86 -6.27
C VAL A 152 -12.36 10.91 -7.77
N TRP A 153 -11.88 9.82 -8.36
CA TRP A 153 -11.67 9.73 -9.81
C TRP A 153 -13.00 9.82 -10.58
N LYS A 154 -14.03 9.06 -10.19
CA LYS A 154 -15.32 9.03 -10.90
C LYS A 154 -16.18 10.27 -10.69
N ASN A 155 -16.29 10.74 -9.45
CA ASN A 155 -17.24 11.80 -9.06
C ASN A 155 -16.58 13.18 -8.93
N GLY A 156 -15.30 13.28 -9.25
CA GLY A 156 -14.49 14.48 -9.04
C GLY A 156 -14.10 14.70 -7.59
N SER A 157 -13.28 15.73 -7.38
CA SER A 157 -12.79 16.13 -6.06
C SER A 157 -13.47 17.40 -5.55
N THR A 158 -13.51 17.55 -4.22
CA THR A 158 -13.80 18.83 -3.55
C THR A 158 -12.62 19.80 -3.61
N MET A 159 -11.40 19.31 -3.80
CA MET A 159 -10.19 20.11 -3.93
C MET A 159 -9.86 20.33 -5.42
N ALA A 160 -9.00 21.32 -5.71
CA ALA A 160 -8.42 21.51 -7.04
C ALA A 160 -7.46 20.35 -7.37
N TYR A 161 -8.03 19.19 -7.64
CA TYR A 161 -7.34 17.94 -7.83
C TYR A 161 -7.28 17.63 -9.32
N GLU A 162 -6.08 17.41 -9.86
CA GLU A 162 -5.97 16.96 -11.23
C GLU A 162 -6.60 15.56 -11.39
N GLU A 163 -7.47 15.39 -12.39
CA GLU A 163 -8.11 14.12 -12.72
C GLU A 163 -7.08 13.00 -12.95
N ARG A 164 -5.96 13.34 -13.59
CA ARG A 164 -4.82 12.43 -13.80
C ARG A 164 -4.23 11.93 -12.49
N SER A 165 -4.11 12.80 -11.48
CA SER A 165 -3.62 12.41 -10.16
C SER A 165 -4.59 11.46 -9.44
N ALA A 166 -5.90 11.70 -9.56
CA ALA A 166 -6.92 10.82 -9.00
C ALA A 166 -6.87 9.41 -9.63
N LEU A 167 -6.72 9.32 -10.95
CA LEU A 167 -6.55 8.05 -11.67
C LEU A 167 -5.28 7.31 -11.23
N VAL A 168 -4.15 8.00 -11.13
CA VAL A 168 -2.89 7.41 -10.67
C VAL A 168 -3.04 6.86 -9.24
N ARG A 169 -3.75 7.57 -8.35
CA ARG A 169 -4.05 7.06 -6.99
C ARG A 169 -4.95 5.84 -7.02
N PHE A 170 -5.96 5.83 -7.89
CA PHE A 170 -6.88 4.71 -8.02
C PHE A 170 -6.13 3.43 -8.40
N PHE A 171 -5.26 3.48 -9.40
CA PHE A 171 -4.40 2.34 -9.73
C PHE A 171 -3.37 2.03 -8.63
N GLY A 172 -2.77 3.05 -8.00
CA GLY A 172 -1.83 2.83 -6.90
C GLY A 172 -2.47 2.09 -5.72
N THR A 173 -3.70 2.46 -5.34
CA THR A 173 -4.46 1.82 -4.25
C THR A 173 -5.00 0.45 -4.67
N PHE A 174 -5.30 0.23 -5.95
CA PHE A 174 -5.59 -1.09 -6.49
C PHE A 174 -4.39 -2.04 -6.33
N PHE A 175 -3.20 -1.64 -6.80
CA PHE A 175 -1.99 -2.45 -6.63
C PHE A 175 -1.64 -2.67 -5.16
N LEU A 176 -1.88 -1.68 -4.30
CA LEU A 176 -1.71 -1.84 -2.85
C LEU A 176 -2.67 -2.89 -2.27
N LEU A 177 -3.94 -2.88 -2.70
CA LEU A 177 -4.93 -3.88 -2.28
C LEU A 177 -4.51 -5.29 -2.71
N VAL A 178 -4.09 -5.46 -3.97
CA VAL A 178 -3.55 -6.72 -4.47
C VAL A 178 -2.31 -7.16 -3.69
N CYS A 179 -1.39 -6.24 -3.40
CA CYS A 179 -0.19 -6.49 -2.61
C CYS A 179 -0.53 -7.00 -1.20
N ASN A 180 -1.46 -6.34 -0.50
CA ASN A 180 -1.88 -6.75 0.84
C ASN A 180 -2.60 -8.11 0.82
N SER A 181 -3.45 -8.36 -0.17
CA SER A 181 -4.09 -9.67 -0.36
C SER A 181 -3.04 -10.76 -0.62
N ALA A 182 -2.07 -10.51 -1.49
CA ALA A 182 -0.97 -11.44 -1.77
C ALA A 182 -0.12 -11.71 -0.51
N LEU A 183 0.15 -10.68 0.31
CA LEU A 183 0.87 -10.82 1.58
C LEU A 183 0.15 -11.77 2.55
N LEU A 184 -1.17 -11.65 2.67
CA LEU A 184 -1.95 -12.54 3.54
C LEU A 184 -2.02 -13.97 3.00
N VAL A 185 -2.24 -14.14 1.69
CA VAL A 185 -2.23 -15.47 1.06
C VAL A 185 -0.87 -16.14 1.24
N ASN A 186 0.22 -15.40 1.00
CA ASN A 186 1.58 -15.91 1.12
C ASN A 186 1.89 -16.42 2.54
N HIS A 187 1.30 -15.79 3.55
CA HIS A 187 1.59 -16.09 4.95
C HIS A 187 0.65 -17.13 5.57
N PHE A 188 -0.65 -17.06 5.27
CA PHE A 188 -1.67 -17.87 5.94
C PHE A 188 -2.24 -19.01 5.09
N ALA A 189 -2.17 -18.93 3.75
CA ALA A 189 -2.76 -19.92 2.88
C ALA A 189 -1.72 -20.79 2.17
N ARG A 190 -0.86 -20.17 1.35
CA ARG A 190 0.14 -20.90 0.56
C ARG A 190 1.34 -20.02 0.25
N HIS A 191 2.52 -20.50 0.60
CA HIS A 191 3.78 -19.88 0.21
C HIS A 191 4.24 -20.43 -1.15
N THR A 192 4.31 -19.57 -2.17
CA THR A 192 4.90 -19.92 -3.48
C THR A 192 5.76 -18.77 -4.01
N GLY A 193 6.84 -19.10 -4.73
CA GLY A 193 7.72 -18.09 -5.33
C GLY A 193 6.98 -17.14 -6.29
N THR A 194 5.93 -17.62 -6.97
CA THR A 194 5.05 -16.79 -7.80
C THR A 194 4.32 -15.72 -6.99
N ILE A 195 3.81 -16.04 -5.80
CA ILE A 195 3.11 -15.07 -4.95
C ILE A 195 4.10 -14.02 -4.41
N VAL A 196 5.31 -14.44 -4.04
CA VAL A 196 6.38 -13.52 -3.61
C VAL A 196 6.74 -12.53 -4.72
N TRP A 197 6.85 -13.00 -5.97
CA TRP A 197 7.07 -12.13 -7.12
C TRP A 197 5.93 -11.10 -7.30
N TYR A 198 4.67 -11.56 -7.28
CA TYR A 198 3.52 -10.66 -7.40
C TYR A 198 3.46 -9.63 -6.26
N LEU A 199 3.76 -10.05 -5.04
CA LEU A 199 3.82 -9.18 -3.86
C LEU A 199 4.85 -8.06 -4.08
N ASN A 200 6.08 -8.41 -4.46
CA ASN A 200 7.17 -7.45 -4.64
C ASN A 200 6.88 -6.49 -5.81
N PHE A 201 6.39 -7.01 -6.94
CA PHE A 201 6.02 -6.19 -8.10
C PHE A 201 4.89 -5.20 -7.76
N THR A 202 3.79 -5.68 -7.18
CA THR A 202 2.64 -4.84 -6.85
C THR A 202 2.95 -3.86 -5.73
N TYR A 203 3.82 -4.23 -4.78
CA TYR A 203 4.34 -3.33 -3.77
C TYR A 203 5.06 -2.13 -4.40
N TYR A 204 6.09 -2.36 -5.21
CA TYR A 204 6.85 -1.25 -5.79
C TYR A 204 5.98 -0.40 -6.73
N MET A 205 5.17 -1.03 -7.56
CA MET A 205 4.25 -0.31 -8.44
C MET A 205 3.27 0.56 -7.63
N SER A 206 2.72 0.04 -6.53
CA SER A 206 1.81 0.80 -5.68
C SER A 206 2.49 2.03 -5.06
N GLN A 207 3.64 1.87 -4.40
CA GLN A 207 4.29 2.97 -3.68
C GLN A 207 4.71 4.08 -4.64
N PHE A 208 5.20 3.70 -5.82
CA PHE A 208 5.54 4.63 -6.88
C PHE A 208 4.33 5.45 -7.36
N LEU A 209 3.23 4.79 -7.69
CA LEU A 209 2.02 5.48 -8.15
C LEU A 209 1.44 6.37 -7.04
N LEU A 210 1.43 5.90 -5.80
CA LEU A 210 0.92 6.66 -4.66
C LEU A 210 1.76 7.90 -4.34
N TYR A 211 3.08 7.86 -4.57
CA TYR A 211 3.95 9.03 -4.51
C TYR A 211 3.56 10.05 -5.58
N PHE A 212 3.52 9.61 -6.84
CA PHE A 212 3.23 10.49 -7.99
C PHE A 212 1.84 11.10 -7.93
N ALA A 213 0.85 10.35 -7.45
CA ALA A 213 -0.48 10.87 -7.26
C ALA A 213 -0.47 12.07 -6.30
N ASN A 214 0.21 11.98 -5.17
CA ASN A 214 0.25 13.10 -4.22
C ASN A 214 1.14 14.25 -4.69
N GLU A 215 2.20 13.98 -5.45
CA GLU A 215 3.06 15.02 -6.01
C GLU A 215 2.33 15.86 -7.06
N ARG A 216 1.57 15.21 -7.96
CA ARG A 216 0.83 15.87 -9.05
C ARG A 216 -0.53 16.44 -8.65
N ALA A 217 -0.91 16.29 -7.39
CA ALA A 217 -2.19 16.79 -6.91
C ALA A 217 -2.19 18.32 -6.69
N PHE A 218 -1.02 18.96 -6.67
CA PHE A 218 -0.78 20.36 -6.28
C PHE A 218 0.46 20.92 -6.98
#